data_AF-A0A6G1X6Z8-F1
#
_entry.id   AF-A0A6G1X6Z8-F1
#
_cell.length_a   1.000
_cell.length_b   1.000
_cell.length_c   1.000
_cell.angle_alpha   90.00
_cell.angle_beta   90.00
_cell.angle_gamma   90.00
#
_symmetry.space_group_name_H-M   'P 1'
#
loop_
_entity.id
_entity.type
_entity.pdbx_description
1 polymer ?
#
loop_
_entity_poly.entity_id
_entity_poly.type
_entity_poly.pdbx_seq_one_letter_code
_entity_poly.pdbx_strand_id
1 'polypeptide(L)' 'MKASQEFIKQLEGLYQAYEKEVKEKELEKNTEKTYLRHAGTFVRWCKDDFEPGVIKSNKSR' A
#
# COMPACT_ATOMS: atom_id res chain seq x y z
N MET A 1 -5.62 0.49 -10.95
CA MET A 1 -6.42 1.72 -10.87
C MET A 1 -5.44 2.82 -11.19
N LYS A 2 -5.62 3.57 -12.27
CA LYS A 2 -4.63 4.57 -12.65
C LYS A 2 -5.09 5.95 -12.22
N ALA A 3 -4.43 6.52 -11.21
CA ALA A 3 -4.69 7.88 -10.78
C ALA A 3 -3.76 8.87 -11.50
N SER A 4 -4.10 10.16 -11.45
CA SER A 4 -3.22 11.22 -11.97
C SER A 4 -1.97 11.36 -11.11
N GLN A 5 -0.87 11.85 -11.69
CA GLN A 5 0.38 12.06 -10.94
C GLN A 5 0.23 13.03 -9.77
N GLU A 6 -0.62 14.06 -9.92
CA GLU A 6 -0.93 15.00 -8.84
C GLU A 6 -1.60 14.29 -7.66
N PHE A 7 -2.59 13.45 -7.95
CA PHE A 7 -3.27 12.66 -6.91
C PHE A 7 -2.34 11.65 -6.25
N ILE A 8 -1.44 11.02 -7.01
CA ILE A 8 -0.44 10.08 -6.47
C ILE A 8 0.43 10.77 -5.41
N LYS A 9 0.90 12.00 -5.66
CA LYS A 9 1.69 12.74 -4.67
C LYS A 9 0.90 13.03 -3.39
N GLN A 10 -0.36 13.42 -3.52
CA GLN A 10 -1.24 13.64 -2.36
C GLN A 10 -1.47 12.33 -1.59
N LEU A 11 -1.70 11.23 -2.32
CA LEU A 11 -1.91 9.90 -1.75
C LEU A 11 -0.66 9.39 -1.00
N GLU A 12 0.54 9.64 -1.51
CA GLU A 12 1.79 9.30 -0.82
C GLU A 12 1.97 10.07 0.49
N GLY A 13 1.66 11.37 0.49
CA GLY A 13 1.68 12.18 1.71
C GLY A 13 0.68 11.68 2.75
N LEU A 14 -0.55 11.35 2.32
CA LEU A 14 -1.57 10.75 3.19
C LEU A 14 -1.12 9.37 3.71
N TYR A 15 -0.48 8.56 2.87
CA TYR A 15 0.01 7.24 3.28
C TYR A 15 1.15 7.35 4.30
N GLN A 16 2.05 8.33 4.18
CA GLN A 16 3.09 8.57 5.18
C GLN A 16 2.51 9.01 6.53
N ALA A 17 1.50 9.89 6.52
CA ALA A 17 0.79 10.28 7.73
C ALA A 17 0.11 9.08 8.39
N TYR A 18 -0.62 8.29 7.60
CA TYR A 18 -1.25 7.05 8.03
C TYR A 18 -0.25 6.06 8.63
N GLU A 19 0.90 5.84 7.98
CA GLU A 19 1.93 4.94 8.48
C GLU A 19 2.44 5.37 9.86
N LYS A 20 2.63 6.68 10.05
CA LYS A 20 3.02 7.24 11.33
C LYS A 20 1.94 7.01 12.41
N GLU A 21 0.68 7.32 12.11
CA GLU A 21 -0.43 7.11 13.04
C GLU A 21 -0.61 5.64 13.43
N VAL A 22 -0.40 4.71 12.49
CA VAL A 22 -0.49 3.27 12.75
C VAL A 22 0.65 2.80 13.66
N LYS A 23 1.87 3.30 13.44
CA LYS A 23 3.06 2.98 14.26
C LYS A 23 3.03 3.61 15.65
N GLU A 24 2.37 4.76 15.80
CA GLU A 24 2.22 5.46 17.08
C GLU A 24 1.12 4.84 17.95
N LYS A 25 0.25 4.00 17.40
CA LYS A 25 -0.76 3.26 18.17
C LYS A 25 -0.18 1.97 18.74
N GLU A 26 -0.59 1.64 19.97
CA GLU A 26 -0.30 0.34 20.58
C GLU A 26 -1.18 -0.76 19.94
N LEU A 27 -0.78 -1.19 18.75
CA LEU A 27 -1.40 -2.31 18.02
C LEU A 27 -0.55 -3.57 18.15
N GLU A 28 -1.21 -4.73 18.06
CA GLU A 28 -0.50 -5.99 17.83
C GLU A 28 0.34 -5.89 16.56
N LYS A 29 1.57 -6.41 16.60
CA LYS A 29 2.52 -6.37 15.46
C LYS A 29 1.93 -6.96 14.19
N ASN A 30 1.06 -7.97 14.30
CA ASN A 30 0.39 -8.58 13.16
C ASN A 30 -0.68 -7.65 12.56
N THR A 31 -1.39 -6.90 13.40
CA THR A 31 -2.39 -5.91 13.00
C THR A 31 -1.72 -4.73 12.30
N GLU A 32 -0.65 -4.18 12.89
CA GLU A 32 0.17 -3.12 12.27
C GLU A 32 0.64 -3.54 10.87
N LYS A 33 1.28 -4.71 10.76
CA LYS A 33 1.76 -5.24 9.48
C LYS A 33 0.65 -5.40 8.46
N THR A 34 -0.52 -5.86 8.88
CA THR A 34 -1.68 -6.09 8.00
C THR A 34 -2.18 -4.76 7.43
N TYR A 35 -2.33 -3.75 8.29
CA TYR A 35 -2.75 -2.39 7.92
C TYR A 35 -1.79 -1.75 6.93
N LEU A 36 -0.49 -1.72 7.26
CA LEU A 36 0.53 -1.15 6.38
C LEU A 36 0.63 -1.92 5.05
N ARG A 37 0.52 -3.24 5.08
CA ARG A 37 0.55 -4.06 3.86
C ARG A 37 -0.61 -3.74 2.92
N HIS A 38 -1.84 -3.68 3.44
CA HIS A 38 -3.02 -3.42 2.61
C HIS A 38 -3.00 -2.00 2.04
N ALA A 39 -2.72 -1.01 2.88
CA ALA A 39 -2.62 0.38 2.44
C ALA A 39 -1.48 0.57 1.43
N GLY A 40 -0.30 -0.01 1.66
CA GLY A 40 0.82 0.05 0.71
C GLY A 40 0.51 -0.63 -0.62
N THR A 41 -0.22 -1.75 -0.60
CA THR A 41 -0.68 -2.43 -1.82
C THR A 41 -1.66 -1.56 -2.62
N PHE A 42 -2.57 -0.86 -1.93
CA PHE A 42 -3.49 0.08 -2.56
C PHE A 42 -2.75 1.25 -3.22
N VAL A 43 -1.78 1.86 -2.53
CA VAL A 43 -0.96 2.94 -3.11
C VAL A 43 -0.20 2.48 -4.35
N ARG A 44 0.38 1.27 -4.31
CA ARG A 44 1.05 0.66 -5.49
C ARG A 44 0.08 0.40 -6.64
N TRP A 45 -1.16 0.01 -6.33
CA TRP A 45 -2.20 -0.15 -7.36
C TRP A 45 -2.56 1.18 -8.03
N CYS A 46 -2.67 2.26 -7.24
CA CYS A 46 -2.91 3.62 -7.74
C CYS A 46 -1.76 4.14 -8.63
N LYS A 47 -0.54 3.65 -8.39
CA LYS A 47 0.68 3.95 -9.15
C LYS A 47 0.90 3.09 -10.39
N ASP A 48 0.01 2.14 -10.67
CA ASP A 48 0.19 1.16 -11.76
C ASP A 48 1.40 0.21 -11.54
N ASP A 49 1.95 0.15 -10.32
CA ASP A 49 3.09 -0.72 -9.94
C ASP A 49 2.63 -2.11 -9.45
N PHE A 50 1.33 -2.29 -9.24
CA PHE A 50 0.72 -3.52 -8.74
C PHE A 50 -0.68 -3.72 -9.32
N GLU A 51 -1.04 -4.95 -9.64
CA GLU A 51 -2.39 -5.33 -10.05
C GLU A 51 -2.97 -6.41 -9.09
N PRO A 52 -4.09 -6.13 -8.40
CA PRO A 52 -4.70 -7.09 -7.49
C PRO A 52 -5.24 -8.29 -8.26
N GLY A 53 -5.02 -9.49 -7.72
CA GLY A 53 -5.47 -10.74 -8.34
C GLY A 53 -4.44 -11.38 -9.28
N VAL A 54 -3.39 -10.65 -9.69
CA VAL A 54 -2.25 -11.26 -10.38
C VAL A 54 -1.34 -11.89 -9.33
N ILE A 55 -1.64 -13.14 -8.95
CA ILE A 55 -0.61 -14.01 -8.36
C ILE A 55 0.42 -14.14 -9.47
N LYS A 56 1.61 -13.53 -9.33
CA LYS A 56 2.75 -13.88 -10.20
C LYS A 56 2.97 -15.37 -10.01
N SER A 57 2.37 -16.16 -10.90
CA SER A 57 2.65 -17.58 -11.01
C SER A 57 4.14 -17.61 -11.27
N ASN A 58 4.90 -18.06 -10.28
CA ASN A 58 6.32 -18.26 -10.45
C ASN A 58 6.48 -19.43 -11.42
N LYS A 59 6.28 -19.19 -12.73
CA LYS A 59 6.70 -20.08 -13.80
C LYS A 59 8.21 -19.89 -13.93
N SER A 60 8.97 -20.42 -12.97
CA SER A 60 10.30 -20.92 -13.31
C SER A 60 10.10 -22.33 -13.87
N ARG A 61 10.47 -22.45 -15.14
CA ARG A 61 10.69 -23.71 -15.85
C ARG A 61 11.75 -24.54 -15.17
#